data_AF-S8CDN4-F1
#
_entry.id   AF-S8CDN4-F1
#
_cell.length_a   1.000
_cell.length_b   1.000
_cell.length_c   1.000
_cell.angle_alpha   90.00
_cell.angle_beta   90.00
_cell.angle_gamma   90.00
#
_symmetry.space_group_name_H-M   'P 1'
#
loop_
_entity.id
_entity.type
_entity.pdbx_description
1 polymer ?
#
loop_
_entity_poly.entity_id
_entity_poly.type
_entity_poly.pdbx_seq_one_letter_code
_entity_poly.pdbx_strand_id
1 'polypeptide(L)'
;LPLLLLLLISSLSSLSDCREISGISSDADRRILRSDDEAKSAFESWIAEHKKTYGSAAEKQKRFEIFKNKLNYIDERNAIPGRLYKLGLNRFSDLTSEEYRKTFLGYKPSLRRRNSTTVGRRDVYAPAVGKKNLPTSVDWRTKGVVNPIKDQGQCGT
;
A
#
# COMPACT_ATOMS: atom_id res chain seq x y z
N LEU A 1 -1.35 66.15 44.26
CA LEU A 1 -2.22 65.53 43.24
C LEU A 1 -1.96 64.02 43.24
N PRO A 2 -3.00 63.19 43.14
CA PRO A 2 -3.29 62.11 44.09
C PRO A 2 -3.35 60.70 43.48
N LEU A 3 -3.48 59.71 44.38
CA LEU A 3 -4.23 58.44 44.32
C LEU A 3 -5.06 58.10 43.05
N LEU A 4 -4.99 56.81 42.67
CA LEU A 4 -5.99 55.87 42.06
C LEU A 4 -5.29 55.05 40.94
N LEU A 5 -5.43 53.73 40.74
CA LEU A 5 -6.39 52.72 41.19
C LEU A 5 -5.78 51.32 40.90
N LEU A 6 -5.98 50.37 41.83
CA LEU A 6 -5.80 48.91 41.66
C LEU A 6 -6.79 48.31 40.65
N LEU A 7 -6.48 47.16 40.04
CA LEU A 7 -7.37 46.01 39.69
C LEU A 7 -6.59 45.05 38.75
N LEU A 8 -6.00 43.95 39.26
CA LEU A 8 -6.58 42.59 39.28
C LEU A 8 -7.07 42.07 37.92
N ILE A 9 -6.25 41.28 37.22
CA ILE A 9 -6.72 40.00 36.65
C ILE A 9 -5.63 38.93 36.85
N SER A 10 -5.92 38.05 37.79
CA SER A 10 -5.40 36.70 37.92
C SER A 10 -5.80 35.81 36.74
N SER A 11 -4.87 35.04 36.19
CA SER A 11 -5.14 33.68 35.72
C SER A 11 -3.90 32.83 36.05
N LEU A 12 -3.83 32.35 37.29
CA LEU A 12 -4.14 30.95 37.66
C LEU A 12 -4.49 29.99 36.51
N SER A 13 -3.97 28.78 36.70
CA SER A 13 -4.41 27.50 36.13
C SER A 13 -4.03 27.29 34.66
N SER A 14 -3.53 26.14 34.25
CA SER A 14 -3.24 24.87 34.92
C SER A 14 -2.51 24.03 33.87
N LEU A 15 -1.72 23.07 34.36
CA LEU A 15 -1.25 21.85 33.72
C LEU A 15 -1.17 21.81 32.20
N SER A 16 0.03 21.46 31.73
CA SER A 16 0.22 20.40 30.74
C SER A 16 -1.02 19.52 30.59
N ASP A 17 -1.84 19.81 29.57
CA ASP A 17 -2.87 18.88 29.12
C ASP A 17 -2.12 17.79 28.33
N CYS A 18 -1.38 16.96 29.06
CA CYS A 18 -1.09 15.60 28.62
C CYS A 18 -2.43 14.88 28.66
N ARG A 19 -3.24 15.12 27.63
CA ARG A 19 -4.32 14.22 27.28
C ARG A 19 -3.66 12.89 26.96
N GLU A 20 -3.51 12.07 28.00
CA GLU A 20 -3.66 10.64 27.90
C GLU A 20 -4.94 10.42 27.10
N ILE A 21 -4.79 10.21 25.80
CA ILE A 21 -5.74 9.39 25.08
C ILE A 21 -5.47 7.98 25.61
N SER A 22 -6.02 7.70 26.80
CA SER A 22 -6.49 6.37 27.16
C SER A 22 -7.63 6.04 26.20
N GLY A 23 -7.24 5.82 24.94
CA GLY A 23 -8.10 5.29 23.91
C GLY A 23 -8.46 3.89 24.36
N ILE A 24 -9.70 3.75 24.79
CA ILE A 24 -10.40 2.50 25.08
C ILE A 24 -9.92 1.45 24.07
N SER A 25 -8.98 0.60 24.48
CA SER A 25 -8.58 -0.58 23.73
C SER A 25 -9.75 -1.53 23.84
N SER A 26 -10.68 -1.38 22.90
CA SER A 26 -11.82 -2.27 22.81
C SER A 26 -11.29 -3.67 22.51
N ASP A 27 -11.81 -4.69 23.21
CA ASP A 27 -11.51 -6.11 22.98
C ASP A 27 -11.69 -6.56 21.51
N ALA A 28 -12.35 -5.77 20.67
CA ALA A 28 -12.47 -5.98 19.24
C ALA A 28 -11.15 -5.76 18.49
N ASP A 29 -10.31 -4.81 18.91
CA ASP A 29 -9.03 -4.48 18.27
C ASP A 29 -7.98 -5.58 18.57
N ARG A 30 -8.07 -6.18 19.76
CA ARG A 30 -7.23 -7.32 20.18
C ARG A 30 -7.55 -8.62 19.44
N ARG A 31 -8.72 -8.74 18.81
CA ARG A 31 -9.16 -9.97 18.11
C ARG A 31 -8.64 -10.11 16.69
N ILE A 32 -8.14 -9.04 16.07
CA ILE A 32 -7.66 -9.08 14.68
C ILE A 32 -6.12 -9.06 14.61
N LEU A 33 -5.45 -8.50 15.62
CA LEU A 33 -3.98 -8.51 15.68
C LEU A 33 -3.46 -9.89 16.08
N ARG A 34 -2.68 -10.50 15.18
CA ARG A 34 -1.92 -11.73 15.48
C ARG A 34 -0.91 -11.48 16.59
N SER A 35 -0.62 -12.52 17.37
CA SER A 35 0.46 -12.44 18.34
C SER A 35 1.82 -12.26 17.64
N ASP A 36 2.79 -11.67 18.34
CA ASP A 36 4.14 -11.51 17.80
C ASP A 36 4.78 -12.86 17.44
N ASP A 37 4.46 -13.94 18.17
CA ASP A 37 4.99 -15.28 17.88
C ASP A 37 4.36 -15.91 16.63
N GLU A 38 3.06 -15.72 16.42
CA GLU A 38 2.38 -16.11 15.17
C GLU A 38 2.94 -15.32 13.98
N ALA A 39 3.15 -14.02 14.14
CA ALA A 39 3.72 -13.17 13.10
C ALA A 39 5.17 -13.60 12.77
N LYS A 40 5.99 -13.92 13.78
CA LYS A 40 7.36 -14.43 13.58
C LYS A 40 7.36 -15.76 12.83
N SER A 41 6.50 -16.71 13.25
CA SER A 41 6.37 -18.00 12.59
C SER A 41 5.95 -17.86 11.11
N ALA A 42 4.97 -16.99 10.84
CA ALA A 42 4.55 -16.67 9.48
C ALA A 42 5.68 -16.01 8.67
N PHE A 43 6.47 -15.13 9.29
CA PHE A 43 7.58 -14.46 8.64
C PHE A 43 8.71 -15.42 8.26
N GLU A 44 9.11 -16.33 9.14
CA GLU A 44 10.15 -17.32 8.82
C GLU A 44 9.70 -18.27 7.71
N SER A 45 8.43 -18.71 7.74
CA SER A 45 7.84 -19.53 6.67
C SER A 45 7.83 -18.78 5.34
N TRP A 46 7.43 -17.51 5.36
CA TRP A 46 7.38 -16.66 4.18
C TRP A 46 8.77 -16.35 3.61
N ILE A 47 9.79 -16.15 4.47
CA ILE A 47 11.19 -15.99 4.06
C ILE A 47 11.65 -17.21 3.27
N ALA A 48 11.36 -18.41 3.78
CA ALA A 48 11.75 -19.67 3.14
C ALA A 48 11.05 -19.84 1.79
N GLU A 49 9.73 -19.61 1.74
CA GLU A 49 8.92 -19.70 0.51
C GLU A 49 9.42 -18.73 -0.58
N HIS A 50 9.72 -17.49 -0.20
CA HIS A 50 10.12 -16.43 -1.13
C HIS A 50 11.64 -16.30 -1.29
N LYS A 51 12.41 -17.22 -0.71
CA LYS A 51 13.90 -17.27 -0.77
C LYS A 51 14.53 -15.93 -0.39
N LYS A 52 14.04 -15.31 0.68
CA LYS A 52 14.51 -14.01 1.16
C LYS A 52 15.80 -14.16 1.97
N THR A 53 16.70 -13.21 1.80
CA THR A 53 17.95 -13.10 2.56
C THR A 53 18.17 -11.65 2.97
N TYR A 54 18.68 -11.42 4.17
CA TYR A 54 18.92 -10.08 4.72
C TYR A 54 20.39 -9.94 5.13
N GLY A 55 20.98 -8.77 4.89
CA GLY A 55 22.41 -8.54 5.13
C GLY A 55 22.76 -8.35 6.60
N SER A 56 21.79 -8.11 7.46
CA SER A 56 22.00 -7.95 8.90
C SER A 56 20.77 -8.32 9.72
N ALA A 57 20.97 -8.60 11.01
CA ALA A 57 19.88 -8.81 11.96
C ALA A 57 18.97 -7.56 12.08
N ALA A 58 19.57 -6.36 12.03
CA ALA A 58 18.83 -5.11 12.05
C ALA A 58 17.93 -4.96 10.81
N GLU A 59 18.42 -5.34 9.62
CA GLU A 59 17.59 -5.37 8.41
C GLU A 59 16.47 -6.40 8.53
N LYS A 60 16.78 -7.63 8.98
CA LYS A 60 15.75 -8.67 9.19
C LYS A 60 14.67 -8.19 10.15
N GLN A 61 15.02 -7.52 11.24
CA GLN A 61 14.06 -6.95 12.19
C GLN A 61 13.21 -5.85 11.54
N LYS A 62 13.81 -4.92 10.79
CA LYS A 62 13.05 -3.90 10.04
C LYS A 62 12.04 -4.54 9.09
N ARG A 63 12.46 -5.58 8.37
CA ARG A 63 11.64 -6.32 7.40
C ARG A 63 10.51 -7.08 8.08
N PHE A 64 10.78 -7.66 9.26
CA PHE A 64 9.77 -8.29 10.09
C PHE A 64 8.66 -7.30 10.51
N GLU A 65 9.00 -6.10 10.99
CA GLU A 65 7.99 -5.12 11.38
C GLU A 65 7.11 -4.69 10.19
N ILE A 66 7.71 -4.50 9.02
CA ILE A 66 6.96 -4.21 7.79
C ILE A 66 6.03 -5.38 7.44
N PHE A 67 6.54 -6.60 7.49
CA PHE A 67 5.77 -7.81 7.22
C PHE A 67 4.59 -7.98 8.18
N LYS A 68 4.82 -7.80 9.49
CA LYS A 68 3.79 -7.86 10.52
C LYS A 68 2.66 -6.86 10.25
N ASN A 69 3.02 -5.63 9.91
CA ASN A 69 2.05 -4.60 9.54
C ASN A 69 1.26 -4.97 8.28
N LYS A 70 1.91 -5.56 7.27
CA LYS A 70 1.21 -6.07 6.07
C LYS A 70 0.29 -7.23 6.39
N LEU A 71 0.69 -8.13 7.28
CA LEU A 71 -0.09 -9.29 7.68
C LEU A 71 -1.38 -8.87 8.40
N ASN A 72 -1.28 -7.97 9.38
CA ASN A 72 -2.43 -7.42 10.07
C ASN A 72 -3.37 -6.68 9.10
N TYR A 73 -2.80 -5.87 8.20
CA TYR A 73 -3.59 -5.21 7.16
C TYR A 73 -4.33 -6.22 6.26
N ILE A 74 -3.70 -7.33 5.89
CA ILE A 74 -4.37 -8.38 5.09
C ILE A 74 -5.53 -8.99 5.87
N ASP A 75 -5.32 -9.34 7.14
CA ASP A 75 -6.32 -9.96 7.99
C ASP A 75 -7.53 -9.02 8.20
N GLU A 76 -7.28 -7.77 8.55
CA GLU A 76 -8.30 -6.72 8.67
C GLU A 76 -9.12 -6.55 7.38
N ARG A 77 -8.45 -6.46 6.22
CA ARG A 77 -9.13 -6.23 4.94
C ARG A 77 -9.92 -7.43 4.47
N ASN A 78 -9.44 -8.64 4.76
CA ASN A 78 -10.12 -9.88 4.39
C ASN A 78 -11.28 -10.21 5.32
N ALA A 79 -11.31 -9.67 6.54
CA ALA A 79 -12.44 -9.83 7.47
C ALA A 79 -13.68 -8.99 7.08
N ILE A 80 -13.52 -7.98 6.21
CA ILE A 80 -14.64 -7.13 5.77
C ILE A 80 -15.57 -7.93 4.84
N PRO A 81 -16.85 -8.13 5.20
CA PRO A 81 -17.79 -8.88 4.37
C PRO A 81 -18.11 -8.14 3.06
N GLY A 82 -18.48 -8.89 2.01
CA GLY A 82 -18.91 -8.32 0.73
C GLY A 82 -17.78 -7.81 -0.18
N ARG A 83 -16.51 -8.05 0.15
CA ARG A 83 -15.36 -7.74 -0.71
C ARG A 83 -15.34 -8.64 -1.95
N LEU A 84 -15.10 -8.04 -3.12
CA LEU A 84 -14.97 -8.75 -4.40
C LEU A 84 -13.57 -9.39 -4.61
N TYR A 85 -12.64 -9.14 -3.69
CA TYR A 85 -11.27 -9.65 -3.74
C TYR A 85 -10.73 -9.88 -2.34
N LYS A 86 -9.68 -10.72 -2.25
CA LYS A 86 -8.91 -10.95 -1.03
C LYS A 86 -7.46 -10.54 -1.26
N LEU A 87 -6.82 -10.10 -0.18
CA LEU A 87 -5.39 -9.85 -0.14
C LEU A 87 -4.66 -11.10 0.35
N GLY A 88 -3.38 -11.23 -0.02
CA GLY A 88 -2.51 -12.30 0.42
C GLY A 88 -1.07 -11.82 0.53
N LEU A 89 -0.27 -12.55 1.31
CA LEU A 89 1.17 -12.33 1.36
C LEU A 89 1.77 -12.67 0.00
N ASN A 90 2.72 -11.85 -0.43
CA ASN A 90 3.43 -12.03 -1.70
C ASN A 90 4.90 -11.62 -1.53
N ARG A 91 5.68 -11.69 -2.61
CA ARG A 91 7.12 -11.36 -2.60
C ARG A 91 7.47 -9.92 -2.15
N PHE A 92 6.49 -9.03 -2.06
CA PHE A 92 6.66 -7.63 -1.67
C PHE A 92 6.17 -7.35 -0.24
N SER A 93 5.78 -8.38 0.52
CA SER A 93 5.22 -8.22 1.86
C SER A 93 6.20 -7.68 2.90
N ASP A 94 7.50 -7.65 2.62
CA ASP A 94 8.54 -7.02 3.47
C ASP A 94 8.92 -5.60 3.01
N LEU A 95 8.19 -5.02 2.06
CA LEU A 95 8.44 -3.68 1.53
C LEU A 95 7.38 -2.68 1.98
N THR A 96 7.81 -1.45 2.21
CA THR A 96 6.86 -0.33 2.32
C THR A 96 6.29 0.02 0.94
N SER A 97 5.17 0.74 0.93
CA SER A 97 4.56 1.23 -0.31
C SER A 97 5.52 2.15 -1.09
N GLU A 98 6.33 2.93 -0.39
CA GLU A 98 7.34 3.82 -0.96
C GLU A 98 8.52 3.05 -1.56
N GLU A 99 9.03 2.05 -0.84
CA GLU A 99 10.09 1.15 -1.34
C GLU A 99 9.63 0.41 -2.60
N TYR A 100 8.40 -0.12 -2.58
CA TYR A 100 7.78 -0.76 -3.73
C TYR A 100 7.67 0.20 -4.92
N ARG A 101 7.10 1.39 -4.70
CA ARG A 101 6.92 2.39 -5.75
C ARG A 101 8.24 2.85 -6.37
N LYS A 102 9.27 3.04 -5.54
CA LYS A 102 10.59 3.50 -5.98
C LYS A 102 11.29 2.49 -6.90
N THR A 103 11.04 1.20 -6.68
CA THR A 103 11.82 0.11 -7.30
C THR A 103 11.08 -0.59 -8.44
N PHE A 104 9.76 -0.79 -8.29
CA PHE A 104 8.98 -1.64 -9.20
C PHE A 104 8.02 -0.87 -10.11
N LEU A 105 7.84 0.45 -9.93
CA LEU A 105 7.03 1.26 -10.86
C LEU A 105 7.93 2.05 -11.81
N GLY A 106 7.73 1.86 -13.12
CA GLY A 106 8.52 2.49 -14.19
C GLY A 106 7.79 3.55 -15.01
N TYR A 107 6.46 3.63 -14.93
CA TYR A 107 5.68 4.50 -15.79
C TYR A 107 5.95 5.98 -15.52
N LYS A 108 6.47 6.69 -16.54
CA LYS A 108 6.64 8.14 -16.54
C LYS A 108 5.70 8.74 -17.59
N PRO A 109 4.62 9.44 -17.20
CA PRO A 109 3.74 10.07 -18.17
C PRO A 109 4.55 11.11 -18.96
N SER A 110 4.66 10.93 -20.28
CA SER A 110 5.31 11.92 -21.12
C SER A 110 4.48 13.20 -21.15
N LEU A 111 4.97 14.30 -20.59
CA LEU A 111 4.36 15.63 -20.76
C LEU A 111 4.38 16.11 -22.23
N ARG A 112 5.10 15.40 -23.11
CA ARG A 112 5.33 15.74 -24.52
C ARG A 112 4.24 15.33 -25.51
N ARG A 113 3.12 14.73 -25.06
CA ARG A 113 2.04 14.33 -25.98
C ARG A 113 0.88 15.33 -26.03
N ARG A 114 1.16 16.63 -26.02
CA ARG A 114 0.13 17.66 -26.28
C ARG A 114 0.37 18.51 -27.53
N ASN A 115 1.61 18.63 -28.04
CA ASN A 115 1.92 19.48 -29.20
C ASN A 115 2.80 18.78 -30.27
N SER A 116 2.42 17.60 -30.75
CA SER A 116 3.02 17.05 -31.99
C SER A 116 1.95 16.99 -33.07
N THR A 117 1.77 18.11 -33.77
CA THR A 117 0.93 18.20 -34.97
C THR A 117 1.60 17.61 -36.23
N THR A 118 2.80 17.01 -36.14
CA THR A 118 3.57 16.68 -37.35
C THR A 118 4.52 15.50 -37.20
N VAL A 119 4.00 14.31 -36.83
CA VAL A 119 4.63 13.04 -37.24
C VAL A 119 3.51 12.06 -37.56
N GLY A 120 3.30 11.82 -38.87
CA GLY A 120 2.51 10.73 -39.47
C GLY A 120 1.26 10.28 -38.71
N ARG A 121 0.08 10.63 -39.24
CA ARG A 121 -1.20 9.95 -38.95
C ARG A 121 -1.08 8.46 -39.32
N ARG A 122 -0.35 7.69 -38.52
CA ARG A 122 -0.43 6.23 -38.45
C ARG A 122 -1.72 5.96 -37.70
N ASP A 123 -2.53 5.05 -38.22
CA ASP A 123 -3.84 4.65 -37.69
C ASP A 123 -3.79 4.39 -36.17
N VAL A 124 -4.00 5.45 -35.37
CA VAL A 124 -3.79 5.39 -33.91
C VAL A 124 -4.85 4.53 -33.25
N TYR A 125 -6.04 4.49 -33.83
CA TYR A 125 -7.17 3.66 -33.43
C TYR A 125 -8.34 4.04 -34.36
N ALA A 126 -8.86 3.09 -35.13
CA ALA A 126 -10.09 3.27 -35.89
C ALA A 126 -11.19 2.47 -35.19
N PRO A 127 -12.08 3.11 -34.39
CA PRO A 127 -13.16 2.39 -33.74
C PRO A 127 -14.07 1.77 -34.81
N ALA A 128 -14.36 0.49 -34.69
CA ALA A 128 -15.36 -0.19 -35.52
C ALA A 128 -16.77 0.19 -35.04
N VAL A 129 -17.14 1.46 -35.23
CA VAL A 129 -18.46 1.99 -34.89
C VAL A 129 -19.51 1.20 -35.67
N GLY A 130 -20.49 0.64 -34.96
CA GLY A 130 -21.62 -0.10 -35.58
C GLY A 130 -21.49 -1.62 -35.64
N LYS A 131 -20.43 -2.25 -35.09
CA LYS A 131 -20.43 -3.71 -34.90
C LYS A 131 -21.44 -4.12 -33.82
N LYS A 132 -22.57 -4.69 -34.24
CA LYS A 132 -23.67 -5.11 -33.34
C LYS A 132 -23.43 -6.44 -32.62
N ASN A 133 -22.44 -7.23 -33.03
CA ASN A 133 -22.20 -8.59 -32.55
C ASN A 133 -20.82 -8.70 -31.91
N LEU A 134 -20.63 -8.08 -30.75
CA LEU A 134 -19.42 -8.25 -29.95
C LEU A 134 -19.59 -9.43 -28.97
N PRO A 135 -18.52 -10.18 -28.68
CA PRO A 135 -18.57 -11.22 -27.67
C PRO A 135 -18.81 -10.60 -26.28
N THR A 136 -19.48 -11.34 -25.41
CA THR A 136 -19.74 -10.94 -24.01
C THR A 136 -18.48 -10.94 -23.16
N SER A 137 -17.48 -11.76 -23.51
CA SER A 137 -16.17 -11.78 -22.87
C SER A 137 -15.08 -12.23 -23.86
N VAL A 138 -13.85 -11.78 -23.63
CA VAL A 138 -12.67 -12.18 -24.41
C VAL A 138 -11.54 -12.49 -23.44
N ASP A 139 -10.98 -13.71 -23.55
CA ASP A 139 -9.74 -14.08 -22.87
C ASP A 139 -8.69 -14.51 -23.90
N TRP A 140 -7.69 -13.66 -24.13
CA TRP A 140 -6.61 -13.90 -25.09
C TRP A 140 -5.69 -15.06 -24.68
N ARG A 141 -5.65 -15.44 -23.39
CA ARG A 141 -4.84 -16.58 -22.92
C ARG A 141 -5.33 -17.89 -23.55
N THR A 142 -6.64 -18.01 -23.75
CA THR A 142 -7.27 -19.18 -24.41
C THR A 142 -6.95 -19.28 -25.90
N LYS A 143 -6.39 -18.22 -26.48
CA LYS A 143 -6.07 -18.14 -27.92
C LYS A 143 -4.60 -18.46 -28.22
N GLY A 144 -3.78 -18.73 -27.21
CA GLY A 144 -2.36 -19.04 -27.38
C GLY A 144 -1.50 -17.86 -27.84
N VAL A 145 -2.03 -16.62 -27.77
CA VAL A 145 -1.31 -15.40 -28.20
C VAL A 145 -0.68 -14.64 -27.03
N VAL A 146 -0.81 -15.15 -25.80
CA VAL A 146 -0.27 -14.53 -24.59
C VAL A 146 0.92 -15.34 -24.11
N ASN A 147 2.08 -14.69 -24.02
CA ASN A 147 3.30 -15.28 -23.48
C ASN A 147 3.19 -15.55 -21.96
N PRO A 148 4.03 -16.45 -21.40
CA PRO A 148 4.13 -16.62 -19.95
C PRO A 148 4.40 -15.31 -19.21
N ILE A 149 3.92 -15.23 -17.96
CA ILE A 149 4.15 -14.08 -17.08
C ILE A 149 5.66 -13.92 -16.86
N LYS A 150 6.16 -12.70 -17.05
CA LYS A 150 7.56 -12.33 -16.83
C LYS A 150 7.74 -11.55 -15.52
N ASP A 151 8.97 -11.52 -15.02
CA ASP A 151 9.39 -10.68 -13.89
C ASP A 151 10.26 -9.53 -14.40
N GLN A 152 9.83 -8.28 -14.15
CA GLN A 152 10.60 -7.07 -14.51
C GLN A 152 11.84 -6.86 -13.62
N GLY A 153 11.97 -7.60 -12.52
CA GLY A 153 13.04 -7.42 -11.56
C GLY A 153 12.95 -6.08 -10.85
N GLN A 154 14.10 -5.48 -10.52
CA GLN A 154 14.20 -4.21 -9.80
C GLN A 154 14.35 -3.00 -10.74
N CYS A 155 13.94 -3.13 -12.01
CA CYS A 155 14.05 -2.08 -13.00
C CYS A 155 12.67 -1.51 -13.38
N GLY A 156 12.61 -0.20 -13.55
CA GLY A 156 11.42 0.52 -14.03
C GLY A 156 11.43 0.64 -15.56
N THR A 157 11.38 -0.49 -16.27
CA THR A 157 11.29 -0.56 -17.74
C THR A 157 9.87 -0.44 -18.25
#